data_AF-A0A4R0ZI66-F1
#
_entry.id   AF-A0A4R0ZI66-F1
#
_cell.length_a   1.000
_cell.length_b   1.000
_cell.length_c   1.000
_cell.angle_alpha   90.00
_cell.angle_beta   90.00
_cell.angle_gamma   90.00
#
_symmetry.space_group_name_H-M   'P 1'
#
loop_
_entity.id
_entity.type
_entity.pdbx_description
1 polymer ?
#
loop_
_entity_poly.entity_id
_entity_poly.type
_entity_poly.pdbx_seq_one_letter_code
_entity_poly.pdbx_strand_id
1 'polypeptide(L)'
;MEQLTNESVVTDLARQIEQRMTHPYLTRHEIVPAVDMPLLRWMIDMIELESHQHRQLVLATYFAHQALELHDQVKECPNGSLERQLKVLAGDYASAQFYKILAMFPADYSNRFGRTVQLVNGAKCTLALGTDVAVVTWMEANFGLIKTFSELLGQSYLTSYGKEIIEQKATELRQEKREQLSTLLAHAVA
;
A
#
# COMPACT_ATOMS: atom_id res chain seq x y z
N MET A 1 -6.52 19.97 25.45
CA MET A 1 -6.19 19.34 24.17
C MET A 1 -6.61 17.89 24.28
N GLU A 2 -7.54 17.44 23.44
CA GLU A 2 -7.84 16.00 23.36
C GLU A 2 -6.57 15.25 22.93
N GLN A 3 -6.25 14.15 23.62
CA GLN A 3 -5.17 13.26 23.21
C GLN A 3 -5.56 12.59 21.89
N LEU A 4 -4.66 12.62 20.89
CA LEU A 4 -4.84 11.81 19.69
C LEU A 4 -4.80 10.33 20.06
N THR A 5 -5.76 9.57 19.55
CA THR A 5 -5.79 8.11 19.65
C THR A 5 -5.56 7.51 18.27
N ASN A 6 -5.12 6.25 18.20
CA ASN A 6 -4.98 5.57 16.91
C ASN A 6 -6.29 5.65 16.11
N GLU A 7 -7.43 5.39 16.74
CA GLU A 7 -8.74 5.40 16.06
C GLU A 7 -9.14 6.80 15.55
N SER A 8 -8.86 7.87 16.30
CA SER A 8 -9.18 9.22 15.83
C SER A 8 -8.31 9.62 14.63
N VAL A 9 -7.04 9.25 14.65
CA VAL A 9 -6.11 9.50 13.52
C VAL A 9 -6.47 8.65 12.31
N VAL A 10 -6.77 7.36 12.49
CA VAL A 10 -7.24 6.46 11.41
C VAL A 10 -8.48 7.03 10.75
N THR A 11 -9.47 7.45 11.54
CA THR A 11 -10.72 8.03 11.02
C THR A 11 -10.47 9.32 10.23
N ASP A 12 -9.61 10.20 10.74
CA ASP A 12 -9.26 11.44 10.04
C ASP A 12 -8.53 11.18 8.72
N LEU A 13 -7.54 10.28 8.71
CA LEU A 13 -6.80 9.95 7.49
C LEU A 13 -7.68 9.24 6.47
N ALA A 14 -8.56 8.32 6.89
CA ALA A 14 -9.51 7.67 6.01
C ALA A 14 -10.41 8.70 5.32
N ARG A 15 -10.97 9.65 6.08
CA ARG A 15 -11.75 10.77 5.54
C ARG A 15 -10.95 11.61 4.55
N GLN A 16 -9.67 11.90 4.84
CA GLN A 16 -8.81 12.64 3.92
C GLN A 16 -8.54 11.86 2.62
N ILE A 17 -8.35 10.55 2.69
CA ILE A 17 -8.17 9.67 1.52
C ILE A 17 -9.43 9.73 0.63
N GLU A 18 -10.60 9.52 1.21
CA GLU A 18 -11.89 9.56 0.48
C GLU A 18 -12.10 10.91 -0.22
N GLN A 19 -11.91 12.01 0.53
CA GLN A 19 -12.08 13.37 0.01
C GLN A 19 -11.11 13.66 -1.15
N ARG A 20 -9.85 13.20 -1.03
CA ARG A 20 -8.83 13.42 -2.05
C ARG A 20 -8.99 12.53 -3.28
N MET A 21 -9.73 11.42 -3.19
CA MET A 21 -10.08 10.56 -4.32
C MET A 21 -11.46 10.86 -4.92
N THR A 22 -12.17 11.84 -4.35
CA THR A 22 -13.51 12.21 -4.84
C THR A 22 -13.39 12.95 -6.16
N HIS A 23 -13.91 12.32 -7.21
CA HIS A 23 -14.06 12.91 -8.54
C HIS A 23 -15.40 12.46 -9.13
N PRO A 24 -16.23 13.35 -9.72
CA PRO A 24 -17.59 13.03 -10.11
C PRO A 24 -17.72 11.74 -10.94
N TYR A 25 -16.80 11.52 -11.87
CA TYR A 25 -16.80 10.33 -12.73
C TYR A 25 -16.21 9.08 -12.05
N LEU A 26 -15.29 9.23 -11.10
CA LEU A 26 -14.77 8.06 -10.38
C LEU A 26 -15.79 7.57 -9.34
N THR A 27 -16.46 8.50 -8.67
CA THR A 27 -17.52 8.21 -7.70
C THR A 27 -18.76 7.63 -8.38
N ARG A 28 -19.24 8.25 -9.47
CA ARG A 28 -20.44 7.78 -10.19
C ARG A 28 -20.30 6.35 -10.72
N HIS A 29 -19.09 5.95 -11.08
CA HIS A 29 -18.80 4.64 -11.66
C HIS A 29 -18.20 3.66 -10.65
N GLU A 30 -18.18 4.00 -9.35
CA GLU A 30 -17.69 3.14 -8.26
C GLU A 30 -16.28 2.58 -8.51
N ILE A 31 -15.42 3.39 -9.15
CA ILE A 31 -14.10 2.97 -9.63
C ILE A 31 -13.10 2.89 -8.48
N VAL A 32 -13.22 3.81 -7.52
CA VAL A 32 -12.31 3.90 -6.38
C VAL A 32 -12.83 2.99 -5.27
N PRO A 33 -12.04 1.99 -4.82
CA PRO A 33 -12.44 1.14 -3.72
C PRO A 33 -12.52 1.92 -2.40
N ALA A 34 -13.30 1.39 -1.45
CA ALA A 34 -13.34 1.90 -0.09
C ALA A 34 -11.94 1.86 0.56
N VAL A 35 -11.75 2.67 1.61
CA VAL A 35 -10.46 2.71 2.33
C VAL A 35 -10.16 1.36 2.96
N ASP A 36 -8.96 0.82 2.70
CA ASP A 36 -8.42 -0.36 3.33
C ASP A 36 -8.02 0.00 4.78
N MET A 37 -8.99 -0.17 5.68
CA MET A 37 -8.82 0.16 7.10
C MET A 37 -7.75 -0.70 7.79
N PRO A 38 -7.64 -2.03 7.54
CA PRO A 38 -6.52 -2.81 8.06
C PRO A 38 -5.15 -2.28 7.65
N LEU A 39 -4.93 -1.97 6.37
CA LEU A 39 -3.67 -1.41 5.90
C LEU A 39 -3.38 -0.05 6.56
N LEU A 40 -4.39 0.81 6.67
CA LEU A 40 -4.25 2.12 7.29
C LEU A 40 -3.90 2.00 8.79
N ARG A 41 -4.57 1.12 9.53
CA ARG A 41 -4.25 0.86 10.95
C ARG A 41 -2.82 0.34 11.12
N TRP A 42 -2.38 -0.56 10.26
CA TRP A 42 -1.00 -1.06 10.29
C TRP A 42 0.03 0.06 10.07
N MET A 43 -0.24 0.98 9.15
CA MET A 43 0.62 2.16 8.99
C MET A 43 0.60 3.08 10.22
N ILE A 44 -0.55 3.22 10.87
CA ILE A 44 -0.68 4.03 12.09
C ILE A 44 0.08 3.45 13.28
N ASP A 45 0.17 2.13 13.40
CA ASP A 45 0.95 1.48 14.48
C ASP A 45 2.45 1.81 14.43
N MET A 46 2.96 2.31 13.30
CA MET A 46 4.37 2.64 13.10
C MET A 46 4.70 4.13 13.25
N ILE A 47 3.71 5.01 13.46
CA ILE A 47 3.96 6.46 13.48
C ILE A 47 3.84 7.07 14.87
N GLU A 48 4.60 8.14 15.08
CA GLU A 48 4.26 9.14 16.09
C GLU A 48 2.99 9.91 15.67
N LEU A 49 1.88 9.70 16.39
CA LEU A 49 0.57 10.25 16.03
C LEU A 49 0.54 11.77 15.91
N GLU A 50 1.31 12.49 16.72
CA GLU A 50 1.38 13.95 16.74
C GLU A 50 2.20 14.52 15.55
N SER A 51 3.06 13.70 14.93
CA SER A 51 3.90 14.11 13.81
C SER A 51 3.08 14.30 12.53
N HIS A 52 2.91 15.57 12.12
CA HIS A 52 2.29 15.88 10.84
C HIS A 52 3.05 15.26 9.66
N GLN A 53 4.38 15.20 9.72
CA GLN A 53 5.18 14.57 8.67
C GLN A 53 4.89 13.08 8.55
N HIS A 54 4.77 12.35 9.66
CA HIS A 54 4.42 10.93 9.60
C HIS A 54 3.02 10.72 9.03
N ARG A 55 2.02 11.52 9.46
CA ARG A 55 0.66 11.44 8.91
C ARG A 55 0.61 11.73 7.41
N GLN A 56 1.39 12.69 6.91
CA GLN A 56 1.51 12.91 5.46
C GLN A 56 2.19 11.74 4.75
N LEU A 57 3.20 11.13 5.36
CA LEU A 57 3.88 9.97 4.79
C LEU A 57 2.95 8.74 4.70
N VAL A 58 2.05 8.56 5.68
CA VAL A 58 0.97 7.55 5.61
C VAL A 58 0.07 7.82 4.41
N LEU A 59 -0.40 9.05 4.23
CA LEU A 59 -1.24 9.40 3.08
C LEU A 59 -0.52 9.13 1.74
N ALA A 60 0.75 9.55 1.62
CA ALA A 60 1.55 9.29 0.43
C ALA A 60 1.64 7.78 0.13
N THR A 61 2.03 6.99 1.13
CA THR A 61 2.19 5.54 1.02
C THR A 61 0.86 4.87 0.66
N TYR A 62 -0.24 5.30 1.27
CA TYR A 62 -1.58 4.82 0.96
C TYR A 62 -1.97 5.10 -0.50
N PHE A 63 -1.75 6.31 -1.01
CA PHE A 63 -2.04 6.63 -2.40
C PHE A 63 -1.18 5.85 -3.39
N ALA A 64 0.09 5.61 -3.08
CA ALA A 64 0.95 4.74 -3.89
C ALA A 64 0.42 3.30 -3.93
N HIS A 65 0.02 2.76 -2.78
CA HIS A 65 -0.58 1.43 -2.69
C HIS A 65 -1.88 1.36 -3.49
N GLN A 66 -2.78 2.32 -3.30
CA GLN A 66 -4.05 2.39 -4.01
C GLN A 66 -3.87 2.50 -5.52
N ALA A 67 -2.88 3.27 -6.00
CA ALA A 67 -2.57 3.36 -7.42
C ALA A 67 -2.16 1.99 -8.00
N LEU A 68 -1.28 1.26 -7.30
CA LEU A 68 -0.84 -0.07 -7.72
C LEU A 68 -1.99 -1.08 -7.75
N GLU A 69 -2.88 -1.06 -6.75
CA GLU A 69 -4.05 -1.95 -6.72
C GLU A 69 -5.04 -1.63 -7.84
N LEU A 70 -5.29 -0.35 -8.12
CA LEU A 70 -6.14 0.07 -9.23
C LEU A 70 -5.58 -0.40 -10.58
N HIS A 71 -4.27 -0.31 -10.79
CA HIS A 71 -3.62 -0.81 -11.99
C HIS A 71 -3.67 -2.34 -12.10
N ASP A 72 -3.56 -3.06 -10.99
CA ASP A 72 -3.69 -4.52 -11.00
C ASP A 72 -5.08 -4.98 -11.41
N GLN A 73 -6.13 -4.26 -10.99
CA GLN A 73 -7.52 -4.57 -11.34
C GLN A 73 -7.87 -4.24 -12.80
N VAL A 74 -7.04 -3.50 -13.53
CA VAL A 74 -7.27 -3.20 -14.96
C VAL A 74 -7.37 -4.49 -15.79
N LYS A 75 -6.64 -5.54 -15.41
CA LYS A 75 -6.64 -6.84 -16.10
C LYS A 75 -7.98 -7.58 -15.99
N GLU A 76 -8.78 -7.27 -14.98
CA GLU A 76 -10.08 -7.88 -14.71
C GLU A 76 -11.19 -7.27 -15.58
N CYS A 77 -10.97 -6.05 -16.10
CA CYS A 77 -11.92 -5.34 -16.91
C CYS A 77 -11.80 -5.73 -18.40
N PRO A 78 -12.93 -5.87 -19.13
CA PRO A 78 -12.92 -6.13 -20.57
C PRO A 78 -12.11 -5.10 -21.35
N ASN A 79 -11.41 -5.55 -22.40
CA ASN A 79 -10.64 -4.66 -23.27
C ASN A 79 -11.54 -3.59 -23.89
N GLY A 80 -11.11 -2.33 -23.80
CA GLY A 80 -11.84 -1.18 -24.33
C GLY A 80 -13.03 -0.70 -23.49
N SER A 81 -13.36 -1.34 -22.36
CA SER A 81 -14.48 -0.89 -21.51
C SER A 81 -14.19 0.47 -20.88
N LEU A 82 -15.26 1.24 -20.64
CA LEU A 82 -15.16 2.52 -19.91
C LEU A 82 -14.57 2.30 -18.51
N GLU A 83 -14.98 1.24 -17.82
CA GLU A 83 -14.47 0.88 -16.49
C GLU A 83 -12.95 0.70 -16.51
N ARG A 84 -12.42 -0.02 -17.51
CA ARG A 84 -10.98 -0.23 -17.67
C ARG A 84 -10.23 1.09 -17.81
N GLN A 85 -10.75 1.99 -18.65
CA GLN A 85 -10.15 3.32 -18.86
C GLN A 85 -10.19 4.15 -17.58
N LEU A 86 -11.33 4.14 -16.86
CA LEU A 86 -11.47 4.85 -15.61
C LEU A 86 -10.56 4.28 -14.50
N LYS A 87 -10.34 2.97 -14.43
CA LYS A 87 -9.38 2.37 -13.48
C LYS A 87 -7.95 2.81 -13.74
N VAL A 88 -7.52 2.86 -15.01
CA VAL A 88 -6.20 3.41 -15.38
C VAL A 88 -6.07 4.86 -14.91
N LEU A 89 -7.06 5.70 -15.25
CA LEU A 89 -7.06 7.12 -14.86
C LEU A 89 -7.12 7.31 -13.34
N ALA A 90 -7.84 6.45 -12.62
CA ALA A 90 -7.90 6.48 -11.16
C ALA A 90 -6.54 6.12 -10.54
N GLY A 91 -5.81 5.16 -11.13
CA GLY A 91 -4.44 4.83 -10.73
C GLY A 91 -3.46 5.98 -10.95
N ASP A 92 -3.55 6.66 -12.09
CA ASP A 92 -2.76 7.87 -12.37
C ASP A 92 -3.13 9.02 -11.41
N TYR A 93 -4.42 9.18 -11.11
CA TYR A 93 -4.93 10.18 -10.19
C TYR A 93 -4.42 9.95 -8.76
N ALA A 94 -4.45 8.71 -8.27
CA ALA A 94 -3.85 8.34 -6.98
C ALA A 94 -2.32 8.55 -6.98
N SER A 95 -1.64 8.17 -8.05
CA SER A 95 -0.19 8.40 -8.21
C SER A 95 0.16 9.89 -8.15
N ALA A 96 -0.65 10.76 -8.74
CA ALA A 96 -0.45 12.21 -8.68
C ALA A 96 -0.59 12.75 -7.24
N GLN A 97 -1.55 12.24 -6.45
CA GLN A 97 -1.66 12.59 -5.03
C GLN A 97 -0.44 12.15 -4.23
N PHE A 98 0.05 10.93 -4.49
CA PHE A 98 1.27 10.41 -3.91
C PHE A 98 2.50 11.31 -4.18
N TYR A 99 2.78 11.64 -5.45
CA TYR A 99 3.91 12.49 -5.80
C TYR A 99 3.77 13.92 -5.28
N LYS A 100 2.54 14.46 -5.28
CA LYS A 100 2.26 15.79 -4.70
C LYS A 100 2.64 15.85 -3.22
N ILE A 101 2.37 14.78 -2.47
CA ILE A 101 2.74 14.73 -1.04
C ILE A 101 4.25 14.54 -0.89
N LEU A 102 4.86 13.63 -1.65
CA LEU A 102 6.30 13.39 -1.59
C LEU A 102 7.15 14.61 -1.97
N ALA A 103 6.64 15.52 -2.79
CA ALA A 103 7.31 16.79 -3.10
C ALA A 103 7.54 17.68 -1.87
N MET A 104 6.87 17.41 -0.74
CA MET A 104 7.08 18.09 0.55
C MET A 104 8.18 17.45 1.41
N PHE A 105 8.75 16.31 0.97
CA PHE A 105 9.78 15.55 1.69
C PHE A 105 11.15 15.70 1.01
N PRO A 106 12.25 15.35 1.70
CA PRO A 106 13.57 15.31 1.09
C PRO A 106 13.57 14.44 -0.19
N ALA A 107 14.35 14.85 -1.20
CA ALA A 107 14.39 14.17 -2.49
C ALA A 107 14.72 12.66 -2.40
N ASP A 108 15.46 12.25 -1.37
CA ASP A 108 15.75 10.84 -1.09
C ASP A 108 14.48 9.98 -0.92
N TYR A 109 13.40 10.53 -0.33
CA TYR A 109 12.14 9.80 -0.15
C TYR A 109 11.55 9.43 -1.51
N SER A 110 11.56 10.37 -2.45
CA SER A 110 11.10 10.13 -3.83
C SER A 110 11.95 9.09 -4.54
N ASN A 111 13.28 9.10 -4.34
CA ASN A 111 14.16 8.08 -4.90
C ASN A 111 13.89 6.69 -4.32
N ARG A 112 13.72 6.58 -2.99
CA ARG A 112 13.45 5.32 -2.30
C ARG A 112 12.10 4.75 -2.71
N PHE A 113 11.03 5.52 -2.63
CA PHE A 113 9.72 5.04 -3.09
C PHE A 113 9.69 4.77 -4.59
N GLY A 114 10.32 5.60 -5.43
CA GLY A 114 10.39 5.37 -6.87
C GLY A 114 11.05 4.04 -7.21
N ARG A 115 12.17 3.71 -6.53
CA ARG A 115 12.81 2.40 -6.64
C ARG A 115 11.88 1.28 -6.16
N THR A 116 11.19 1.47 -5.04
CA THR A 116 10.27 0.47 -4.51
C THR A 116 9.09 0.21 -5.44
N VAL A 117 8.51 1.24 -6.06
CA VAL A 117 7.44 1.08 -7.07
C VAL A 117 7.95 0.26 -8.25
N GLN A 118 9.19 0.47 -8.70
CA GLN A 118 9.80 -0.37 -9.75
C GLN A 118 9.96 -1.83 -9.31
N LEU A 119 10.43 -2.07 -8.09
CA LEU A 119 10.62 -3.42 -7.55
C LEU A 119 9.28 -4.14 -7.36
N VAL A 120 8.28 -3.47 -6.79
CA VAL A 120 6.91 -4.00 -6.62
C VAL A 120 6.32 -4.38 -7.98
N ASN A 121 6.38 -3.49 -8.97
CA ASN A 121 5.87 -3.79 -10.32
C ASN A 121 6.64 -4.95 -10.98
N GLY A 122 7.96 -4.99 -10.84
CA GLY A 122 8.78 -6.10 -11.35
C GLY A 122 8.44 -7.44 -10.68
N ALA A 123 8.20 -7.42 -9.36
CA ALA A 123 7.75 -8.58 -8.61
C ALA A 123 6.35 -9.04 -9.03
N LYS A 124 5.41 -8.10 -9.23
CA LYS A 124 4.06 -8.39 -9.76
C LYS A 124 4.11 -9.01 -11.17
N CYS A 125 4.96 -8.50 -12.07
CA CYS A 125 5.20 -9.11 -13.37
C CYS A 125 5.73 -10.55 -13.25
N THR A 126 6.64 -10.79 -12.31
CA THR A 126 7.19 -12.13 -12.04
C THR A 126 6.11 -13.07 -11.49
N LEU A 127 5.24 -12.59 -10.60
CA LEU A 127 4.09 -13.36 -10.08
C LEU A 127 3.09 -13.72 -11.18
N ALA A 128 2.86 -12.82 -12.14
CA ALA A 128 1.90 -13.05 -13.22
C ALA A 128 2.36 -14.10 -14.24
N LEU A 129 3.67 -14.24 -14.45
CA LEU A 129 4.25 -15.09 -15.51
C LEU A 129 5.02 -16.31 -14.99
N GLY A 130 5.43 -16.29 -13.72
CA GLY A 130 6.22 -17.35 -13.09
C GLY A 130 5.38 -18.55 -12.67
N THR A 131 5.93 -19.75 -12.80
CA THR A 131 5.29 -21.01 -12.39
C THR A 131 5.66 -21.45 -10.97
N ASP A 132 6.85 -21.05 -10.49
CA ASP A 132 7.32 -21.21 -9.11
C ASP A 132 8.00 -19.91 -8.67
N VAL A 133 7.30 -19.13 -7.85
CA VAL A 133 7.77 -17.82 -7.41
C VAL A 133 8.18 -17.89 -5.94
N ALA A 134 9.33 -17.27 -5.63
CA ALA A 134 9.86 -17.24 -4.28
C ALA A 134 8.97 -16.38 -3.35
N VAL A 135 8.87 -16.77 -2.08
CA VAL A 135 8.11 -16.02 -1.06
C VAL A 135 8.58 -14.57 -0.96
N VAL A 136 9.88 -14.32 -1.10
CA VAL A 136 10.44 -12.96 -1.08
C VAL A 136 9.91 -12.09 -2.22
N THR A 137 9.67 -12.65 -3.40
CA THR A 137 9.08 -11.91 -4.52
C THR A 137 7.61 -11.61 -4.25
N TRP A 138 6.89 -12.56 -3.62
CA TRP A 138 5.51 -12.32 -3.19
C TRP A 138 5.44 -11.23 -2.10
N MET A 139 6.36 -11.25 -1.14
CA MET A 139 6.49 -10.22 -0.11
C MET A 139 6.78 -8.84 -0.73
N GLU A 140 7.69 -8.78 -1.70
CA GLU A 140 8.02 -7.53 -2.40
C GLU A 140 6.79 -6.97 -3.12
N ALA A 141 6.07 -7.81 -3.88
CA ALA A 141 4.89 -7.40 -4.64
C ALA A 141 3.75 -6.86 -3.77
N ASN A 142 3.57 -7.41 -2.57
CA ASN A 142 2.44 -7.07 -1.70
C ASN A 142 2.78 -6.05 -0.61
N PHE A 143 4.02 -6.01 -0.12
CA PHE A 143 4.39 -5.25 1.07
C PHE A 143 5.64 -4.36 0.89
N GLY A 144 6.24 -4.31 -0.30
CA GLY A 144 7.44 -3.50 -0.57
C GLY A 144 7.28 -2.02 -0.20
N LEU A 145 6.11 -1.42 -0.49
CA LEU A 145 5.79 -0.05 -0.11
C LEU A 145 5.76 0.15 1.41
N ILE A 146 5.13 -0.77 2.14
CA ILE A 146 5.01 -0.70 3.60
C ILE A 146 6.37 -0.90 4.26
N LYS A 147 7.19 -1.80 3.72
CA LYS A 147 8.59 -1.96 4.13
C LYS A 147 9.36 -0.64 3.97
N THR A 148 9.29 -0.01 2.79
CA THR A 148 9.98 1.27 2.53
C THR A 148 9.49 2.39 3.45
N PHE A 149 8.17 2.46 3.67
CA PHE A 149 7.55 3.36 4.62
C PHE A 149 8.13 3.18 6.03
N SER A 150 8.18 1.95 6.54
CA SER A 150 8.72 1.66 7.87
C SER A 150 10.21 2.02 7.98
N GLU A 151 11.00 1.73 6.94
CA GLU A 151 12.43 2.05 6.91
C GLU A 151 12.68 3.57 6.91
N LEU A 152 11.80 4.36 6.30
CA LEU A 152 11.87 5.83 6.34
C LEU A 152 11.51 6.40 7.72
N LEU A 153 10.78 5.65 8.54
CA LEU A 153 10.42 5.99 9.92
C LEU A 153 11.42 5.42 10.94
N GLY A 154 12.39 4.60 10.50
CA GLY A 154 13.27 3.86 11.40
C GLY A 154 12.54 2.79 12.23
N GLN A 155 11.40 2.30 11.74
CA GLN A 155 10.57 1.29 12.39
C GLN A 155 10.58 -0.03 11.58
N SER A 156 10.16 -1.12 12.21
CA SER A 156 9.92 -2.39 11.51
C SER A 156 8.46 -2.46 11.04
N TYR A 157 8.25 -2.80 9.76
CA TYR A 157 6.91 -3.12 9.27
C TYR A 157 6.34 -4.42 9.85
N LEU A 158 7.18 -5.31 10.39
CA LEU A 158 6.74 -6.59 10.97
C LEU A 158 6.22 -6.44 12.40
N THR A 159 5.32 -5.50 12.62
CA THR A 159 4.54 -5.37 13.87
C THR A 159 3.66 -6.61 14.07
N SER A 160 3.15 -6.84 15.29
CA SER A 160 2.23 -7.95 15.53
C SER A 160 1.03 -7.91 14.56
N TYR A 161 0.44 -6.73 14.39
CA TYR A 161 -0.68 -6.53 13.48
C TYR A 161 -0.27 -6.69 12.00
N GLY A 162 0.92 -6.20 11.62
CA GLY A 162 1.46 -6.39 10.29
C GLY A 162 1.66 -7.86 9.92
N LYS A 163 2.16 -8.68 10.86
CA LYS A 163 2.30 -10.12 10.66
C LYS A 163 0.95 -10.80 10.44
N GLU A 164 -0.06 -10.44 11.23
CA GLU A 164 -1.41 -10.97 11.05
C GLU A 164 -1.96 -10.65 9.65
N ILE A 165 -1.79 -9.40 9.17
CA ILE A 165 -2.19 -9.02 7.80
C ILE A 165 -1.43 -9.83 6.75
N ILE A 166 -0.12 -9.98 6.91
CA ILE A 166 0.72 -10.76 5.99
C ILE A 166 0.25 -12.22 5.94
N GLU A 167 0.02 -12.85 7.09
CA GLU A 167 -0.44 -14.23 7.19
C GLU A 167 -1.85 -14.42 6.61
N GLN A 168 -2.76 -13.47 6.84
CA GLN A 168 -4.08 -13.48 6.23
C GLN A 168 -4.00 -13.43 4.71
N LYS A 169 -3.18 -12.53 4.15
CA LYS A 169 -3.00 -12.42 2.70
C LYS A 169 -2.30 -13.65 2.13
N ALA A 170 -1.38 -14.26 2.89
CA ALA A 170 -0.67 -15.47 2.48
C ALA A 170 -1.56 -16.70 2.31
N THR A 171 -2.83 -16.66 2.73
CA THR A 171 -3.79 -17.75 2.48
C THR A 171 -3.97 -18.07 0.99
N GLU A 172 -3.65 -17.12 0.09
CA GLU A 172 -3.63 -17.32 -1.37
C GLU A 172 -2.45 -18.18 -1.86
N LEU A 173 -1.40 -18.33 -1.04
CA LEU A 173 -0.22 -19.12 -1.38
C LEU A 173 -0.45 -20.62 -1.16
N ARG A 174 0.27 -21.42 -1.95
CA ARG A 174 0.36 -22.88 -1.73
C ARG A 174 0.93 -23.16 -0.33
N GLN A 175 0.52 -24.29 0.26
CA GLN A 175 0.91 -24.66 1.63
C GLN A 175 2.42 -24.60 1.88
N GLU A 176 3.24 -25.18 1.00
CA GLU A 176 4.70 -25.14 1.11
C GLU A 176 5.25 -23.70 1.21
N LYS A 177 4.73 -22.77 0.40
CA LYS A 177 5.15 -21.36 0.41
C LYS A 177 4.66 -20.63 1.67
N ARG A 178 3.49 -21.01 2.21
CA ARG A 178 2.99 -20.49 3.50
C ARG A 178 3.90 -20.91 4.66
N GLU A 179 4.34 -22.16 4.70
CA GLU A 179 5.27 -22.66 5.72
C GLU A 179 6.64 -21.96 5.64
N GLN A 180 7.15 -21.75 4.42
CA GLN A 180 8.35 -20.94 4.17
C GLN A 180 8.17 -19.50 4.67
N LEU A 181 7.02 -18.87 4.41
CA LEU A 181 6.72 -17.52 4.89
C LEU A 181 6.66 -17.45 6.42
N SER A 182 5.94 -18.35 7.09
CA SER A 182 5.87 -18.38 8.55
C SER A 182 7.26 -18.55 9.17
N THR A 183 8.11 -19.37 8.57
CA THR A 183 9.50 -19.51 8.97
C THR A 183 10.28 -18.19 8.81
N LEU A 184 10.12 -17.50 7.68
CA LEU A 184 10.76 -16.19 7.46
C LEU A 184 10.28 -15.14 8.48
N LEU A 185 8.98 -15.06 8.75
CA LEU A 185 8.40 -14.10 9.71
C LEU A 185 8.82 -14.36 11.16
N ALA A 186 9.05 -15.63 11.52
CA ALA A 186 9.55 -16.01 12.84
C ALA A 186 11.01 -15.57 13.04
N HIS A 187 11.86 -15.72 12.02
CA HIS A 187 13.28 -15.35 12.08
C HIS A 187 13.53 -13.84 11.96
N ALA A 188 12.57 -13.08 11.42
CA ALA A 188 12.66 -11.63 11.31
C ALA A 188 12.40 -10.89 12.64
N VAL A 189 12.24 -11.62 13.76
CA VAL A 189 12.22 -11.06 15.12
C VAL A 189 13.66 -10.89 15.61
N ALA A 190 14.25 -9.73 15.34
CA ALA A 190 15.44 -9.20 16.02
C ALA A 190 15.44 -7.67 15.94
#